data_AF-E6J182-F1
#
_entry.id   AF-E6J182-F1
#
_cell.length_a   1.000
_cell.length_b   1.000
_cell.length_c   1.000
_cell.angle_alpha   90.00
_cell.angle_beta   90.00
_cell.angle_gamma   90.00
#
_symmetry.space_group_name_H-M   'P 1'
#
loop_
_entity.id
_entity.type
_entity.pdbx_description
1 polymer ?
#
loop_
_entity_poly.entity_id
_entity_poly.type
_entity_poly.pdbx_seq_one_letter_code
_entity_poly.pdbx_strand_id
1 'polypeptide(L)'
;MANLNRYKFTFGKKSVTLTTEHDNLFMEEVEKVATEKYHAIKEKMPAADDETLAILLAVNSLATQLSREIEFDDKEQELEELRKKVLEANKQKVSEQEGAL
;
A
#
# COMPACT_ATOMS: atom_id res chain seq x y z
N MET A 1 -23.02 12.07 -4.31
CA MET A 1 -22.17 12.39 -5.48
C MET A 1 -20.76 12.54 -4.96
N ALA A 2 -19.81 11.72 -5.42
CA ALA A 2 -18.42 11.86 -5.04
C ALA A 2 -17.91 13.21 -5.52
N ASN A 3 -17.36 14.03 -4.61
CA ASN A 3 -16.77 15.32 -4.97
C ASN A 3 -15.39 15.03 -5.55
N LEU A 4 -15.33 14.82 -6.86
CA LEU A 4 -14.11 14.46 -7.56
C LEU A 4 -13.25 15.70 -7.80
N ASN A 5 -12.01 15.65 -7.32
CA ASN A 5 -11.01 16.67 -7.57
C ASN A 5 -10.35 16.45 -8.93
N ARG A 6 -9.92 17.55 -9.55
CA ARG A 6 -9.13 17.53 -10.78
C ARG A 6 -7.71 17.95 -10.43
N TYR A 7 -6.77 17.03 -10.62
CA TYR A 7 -5.36 17.25 -10.32
C TYR A 7 -4.53 17.23 -11.60
N LYS A 8 -3.63 18.19 -11.77
CA LYS A 8 -2.70 18.21 -12.91
C LYS A 8 -1.43 17.46 -12.52
N PHE A 9 -1.25 16.28 -13.10
CA PHE A 9 -0.13 15.39 -12.85
C PHE A 9 0.88 15.47 -13.99
N THR A 10 2.18 15.53 -13.68
CA THR A 10 3.24 15.52 -14.70
C THR A 10 4.14 14.31 -14.55
N PHE A 11 4.28 13.54 -15.63
CA PHE A 11 5.16 12.39 -15.69
C PHE A 11 6.15 12.52 -16.85
N GLY A 12 7.44 12.53 -16.54
CA GLY A 12 8.49 12.81 -17.53
C GLY A 12 8.23 14.15 -18.23
N LYS A 13 7.93 14.10 -19.53
CA LYS A 13 7.62 15.30 -20.34
C LYS A 13 6.12 15.54 -20.55
N LYS A 14 5.26 14.66 -20.04
CA LYS A 14 3.82 14.67 -20.33
C LYS A 14 3.03 15.10 -19.10
N SER A 15 2.25 16.16 -19.23
CA SER A 15 1.26 16.54 -18.21
C SER A 15 -0.12 16.04 -18.59
N VAL A 16 -0.85 15.48 -17.63
CA VAL A 16 -2.21 14.97 -17.76
C VAL A 16 -3.07 15.48 -16.61
N THR A 17 -4.36 15.67 -16.85
CA THR A 17 -5.30 16.04 -15.78
C THR A 17 -6.04 14.79 -15.34
N LEU A 18 -5.84 14.39 -14.08
CA LEU A 18 -6.48 13.24 -13.46
C LEU A 18 -7.73 13.68 -12.71
N THR A 19 -8.76 12.83 -12.73
CA THR A 19 -9.96 12.98 -11.91
C THR A 19 -9.86 11.97 -10.78
N THR A 20 -9.87 12.43 -9.53
CA THR A 20 -9.55 11.63 -8.34
C THR A 20 -10.47 11.98 -7.17
N GLU A 21 -10.68 11.02 -6.28
CA GLU A 21 -11.41 11.23 -5.01
C GLU A 21 -10.49 11.78 -3.91
N HIS A 22 -9.18 11.79 -4.13
CA HIS A 22 -8.19 12.25 -3.17
C HIS A 22 -8.05 13.78 -3.18
N ASP A 23 -7.63 14.35 -2.04
CA ASP A 23 -7.30 15.76 -1.95
C ASP A 23 -5.98 16.11 -2.65
N ASN A 24 -5.72 17.41 -2.84
CA ASN A 24 -4.54 17.87 -3.55
C ASN A 24 -3.24 17.53 -2.81
N LEU A 25 -3.22 17.58 -1.47
CA LEU A 25 -2.01 17.28 -0.68
C LEU A 25 -1.61 15.82 -0.84
N PHE A 26 -2.58 14.91 -0.84
CA PHE A 26 -2.35 13.51 -1.11
C PHE A 26 -1.82 13.30 -2.53
N MET A 27 -2.40 13.98 -3.51
CA MET A 27 -1.95 13.87 -4.90
C MET A 27 -0.54 14.43 -5.13
N GLU A 28 -0.15 15.49 -4.40
CA GLU A 28 1.21 16.04 -4.42
C GLU A 28 2.24 15.02 -3.91
N GLU A 29 1.93 14.33 -2.80
CA GLU A 29 2.80 13.27 -2.28
C GLU A 29 2.88 12.08 -3.24
N VAL A 30 1.78 11.71 -3.89
CA VAL A 30 1.78 10.67 -4.94
C VAL A 30 2.66 11.09 -6.12
N GLU A 31 2.59 12.34 -6.57
CA GLU A 31 3.43 12.86 -7.66
C GLU A 31 4.91 12.87 -7.29
N LYS A 32 5.24 13.22 -6.05
CA LYS A 32 6.61 13.16 -5.55
C LYS A 32 7.16 11.73 -5.57
N VAL A 33 6.40 10.77 -5.03
CA VAL A 33 6.80 9.35 -5.03
C VAL A 33 6.94 8.81 -6.45
N ALA A 34 6.02 9.15 -7.35
CA ALA A 34 6.08 8.74 -8.75
C ALA A 34 7.32 9.30 -9.46
N THR A 35 7.66 10.57 -9.21
CA THR A 35 8.83 11.25 -9.79
C THR A 35 10.13 10.64 -9.29
N GLU A 36 10.27 10.42 -7.98
CA GLU A 36 11.44 9.77 -7.38
C GLU A 36 11.67 8.37 -7.97
N LYS A 37 10.60 7.55 -8.07
CA LYS A 37 10.69 6.21 -8.65
C LYS A 37 10.99 6.25 -10.15
N TYR A 38 10.41 7.18 -10.89
CA TYR A 38 10.70 7.37 -12.30
C TYR A 38 12.19 7.65 -12.53
N HIS A 39 12.78 8.58 -11.76
CA HIS A 39 14.22 8.88 -11.86
C HIS A 39 15.07 7.66 -11.53
N ALA A 40 14.75 6.92 -10.46
CA ALA A 40 15.49 5.72 -10.08
C ALA A 40 15.45 4.61 -11.16
N ILE A 41 14.32 4.45 -11.86
CA ILE A 41 14.21 3.48 -12.96
C ILE A 41 14.95 4.00 -14.19
N LYS A 42 14.86 5.30 -14.50
CA LYS A 42 15.54 5.93 -15.64
C LYS A 42 17.06 5.87 -15.52
N GLU A 43 17.61 6.00 -14.31
CA GLU A 43 19.05 5.83 -14.06
C GLU A 43 19.52 4.39 -14.35
N LYS A 44 18.69 3.40 -14.02
CA LYS A 44 18.98 1.98 -14.30
C LYS A 44 18.76 1.60 -15.76
N MET A 45 17.83 2.28 -16.45
CA MET A 45 17.43 2.01 -17.82
C MET A 45 17.41 3.30 -18.65
N PRO A 46 18.58 3.91 -18.93
CA PRO A 46 18.65 5.21 -19.59
C PRO A 46 18.19 5.20 -21.05
N ALA A 47 18.14 4.01 -21.67
CA ALA A 47 17.69 3.82 -23.06
C ALA A 47 16.18 3.57 -23.19
N ALA A 48 15.46 3.37 -22.08
CA ALA A 48 14.02 3.13 -22.12
C ALA A 48 13.26 4.45 -22.38
N ASP A 49 12.21 4.37 -23.18
CA ASP A 49 11.31 5.48 -23.45
C ASP A 49 10.39 5.75 -22.25
N ASP A 50 9.84 6.97 -22.19
CA ASP A 50 9.02 7.42 -21.06
C ASP A 50 7.72 6.61 -20.89
N GLU A 51 7.17 6.03 -21.96
CA GLU A 51 5.95 5.20 -21.88
C GLU A 51 6.26 3.83 -21.28
N THR A 52 7.35 3.18 -21.73
CA THR A 52 7.84 1.92 -21.13
C THR A 52 8.17 2.12 -19.65
N LEU A 53 8.83 3.22 -19.29
CA LEU A 53 9.14 3.56 -17.90
C LEU A 53 7.87 3.77 -17.06
N ALA A 54 6.84 4.41 -17.63
CA ALA A 54 5.55 4.60 -16.95
C ALA A 54 4.85 3.26 -16.68
N ILE A 55 4.83 2.36 -17.67
CA ILE A 55 4.25 1.02 -17.53
C ILE A 55 5.02 0.22 -16.48
N LEU A 56 6.35 0.23 -16.52
CA LEU A 56 7.18 -0.46 -15.55
C LEU A 56 6.96 0.07 -14.13
N LEU A 57 6.85 1.40 -13.97
CA LEU A 57 6.52 2.01 -12.69
C LEU A 57 5.14 1.55 -12.17
N ALA A 58 4.13 1.50 -13.06
CA ALA A 58 2.79 1.05 -12.70
C ALA A 58 2.80 -0.42 -12.26
N VAL A 59 3.43 -1.31 -13.03
CA VAL A 59 3.55 -2.74 -12.69
C VAL A 59 4.29 -2.94 -11.37
N ASN A 60 5.41 -2.24 -11.16
CA ASN A 60 6.16 -2.31 -9.90
C ASN A 60 5.36 -1.80 -8.71
N SER A 61 4.52 -0.78 -8.92
CA SER A 61 3.64 -0.24 -7.89
C SER A 61 2.55 -1.24 -7.52
N LEU A 62 1.92 -1.90 -8.50
CA LEU A 62 0.94 -2.97 -8.28
C LEU A 62 1.56 -4.19 -7.59
N ALA A 63 2.78 -4.58 -7.98
CA ALA A 63 3.49 -5.69 -7.32
C ALA A 63 3.82 -5.38 -5.85
N THR A 64 4.21 -4.14 -5.55
CA THR A 64 4.44 -3.68 -4.18
C THR A 64 3.15 -3.67 -3.37
N GLN A 65 2.05 -3.21 -3.98
CA GLN A 65 0.73 -3.21 -3.34
C GLN A 65 0.29 -4.63 -3.00
N LEU A 66 0.35 -5.57 -3.95
CA LEU A 66 -0.01 -6.96 -3.72
C LEU A 66 0.85 -7.61 -2.63
N SER A 67 2.15 -7.34 -2.62
CA SER A 67 3.05 -7.88 -1.59
C SER A 67 2.68 -7.39 -0.18
N ARG A 68 2.24 -6.13 -0.06
CA ARG A 68 1.75 -5.57 1.22
C ARG A 68 0.41 -6.15 1.63
N GLU A 69 -0.48 -6.42 0.68
CA GLU A 69 -1.76 -7.08 0.95
C GLU A 69 -1.53 -8.50 1.48
N ILE A 70 -0.66 -9.28 0.83
CA ILE A 70 -0.29 -10.63 1.32
C ILE A 70 0.32 -10.58 2.72
N GLU A 71 1.28 -9.68 2.96
CA GLU A 71 1.89 -9.54 4.29
C GLU A 71 0.88 -9.10 5.37
N PHE A 72 -0.12 -8.30 4.98
CA PHE A 72 -1.20 -7.88 5.88
C PHE A 72 -2.11 -9.06 6.22
N ASP A 73 -2.51 -9.86 5.23
CA ASP A 73 -3.34 -11.05 5.42
C ASP A 73 -2.65 -12.07 6.34
N ASP A 74 -1.34 -12.31 6.13
CA ASP A 74 -0.54 -13.20 6.97
C ASP A 74 -0.52 -12.70 8.44
N LYS A 75 -0.32 -11.39 8.64
CA LYS A 75 -0.34 -10.77 9.97
C LYS A 75 -1.73 -10.84 10.63
N GLU A 76 -2.81 -10.72 9.86
CA GLU A 76 -4.17 -10.88 10.41
C GLU A 76 -4.40 -12.31 10.91
N GLN A 77 -3.95 -13.31 10.16
CA GLN A 77 -4.03 -14.71 10.58
C GLN A 77 -3.23 -14.96 11.87
N GLU A 78 -1.99 -14.50 11.94
CA GLU A 78 -1.17 -14.61 13.16
C GLU A 78 -1.82 -13.92 14.36
N LEU A 79 -2.38 -12.73 14.16
CA LEU A 79 -3.08 -11.99 15.21
C LEU A 79 -4.33 -12.74 15.70
N GLU A 80 -5.08 -13.38 14.80
CA GLU A 80 -6.25 -14.17 15.16
C GLU A 80 -5.87 -15.43 15.95
N GLU A 81 -4.80 -16.12 15.56
CA GLU A 81 -4.25 -17.25 16.31
C GLU A 81 -3.76 -16.85 17.70
N LEU A 82 -3.05 -15.73 17.81
CA LEU A 82 -2.60 -15.18 19.09
C LEU A 82 -3.78 -14.86 19.99
N ARG A 83 -4.84 -14.23 19.44
CA ARG A 83 -6.08 -13.95 20.18
C ARG A 83 -6.75 -15.23 20.69
N LYS A 84 -6.83 -16.28 19.87
CA LYS A 84 -7.38 -17.59 20.27
C LYS A 84 -6.57 -18.21 21.41
N LYS A 85 -5.23 -18.26 21.29
CA LYS A 85 -4.34 -18.78 22.33
C LYS A 85 -4.47 -18.02 23.65
N VAL A 86 -4.54 -16.69 23.61
CA VAL A 86 -4.73 -15.86 24.82
C VAL A 86 -6.09 -16.12 25.46
N LEU A 87 -7.15 -16.25 24.67
CA LEU A 87 -8.49 -16.56 25.19
C LEU A 87 -8.53 -17.95 25.86
N GLU A 88 -7.90 -18.95 25.25
CA GLU A 88 -7.80 -20.30 25.81
C GLU A 88 -6.98 -20.32 27.10
N ALA A 89 -5.83 -19.65 27.12
CA ALA A 89 -4.98 -19.54 28.32
C ALA A 89 -5.72 -18.82 29.47
N ASN A 90 -6.50 -17.78 29.17
CA ASN A 90 -7.33 -17.12 30.17
C ASN A 90 -8.47 -18.02 30.67
N LYS A 91 -9.12 -18.79 29.80
CA LYS A 91 -10.16 -19.76 30.21
C LYS A 91 -9.60 -20.83 31.13
N GLN A 92 -8.42 -21.38 30.82
CA GLN A 92 -7.74 -22.37 31.66
C GLN A 92 -7.42 -21.81 33.05
N LYS A 93 -6.85 -20.60 33.13
CA LYS A 93 -6.56 -19.94 34.41
C LYS A 93 -7.81 -19.70 35.26
N VAL A 94 -8.92 -19.32 34.64
CA VAL A 94 -10.20 -19.12 35.36
C VAL A 94 -10.72 -20.47 35.89
N SER A 95 -10.68 -21.54 35.09
CA SER A 95 -11.13 -22.86 35.54
C SER A 95 -10.24 -23.45 36.65
N GLU A 96 -8.94 -23.18 36.64
CA GLU A 96 -8.02 -23.59 37.72
C GLU A 96 -8.25 -22.82 39.02
N GLN A 97 -8.69 -21.56 38.94
CA GLN A 97 -9.05 -20.77 40.12
C GLN A 97 -10.40 -21.15 40.73
N GLU A 98 -11.39 -21.54 39.90
CA GLU A 98 -12.71 -21.98 40.39
C GLU A 98 -12.69 -23.40 40.99
N GLY A 99 -11.79 -24.28 40.54
CA GLY A 99 -11.62 -25.62 41.10
C GLY A 99 -10.85 -25.69 42.43
N ALA A 100 -10.32 -24.57 42.91
CA ALA A 100 -9.53 -24.46 44.14
C ALA A 100 -10.30 -23.86 45.34
N LEU A 101 -11.59 -23.55 45.16
CA LEU A 101 -12.54 -23.06 46.19
C LEU A 101 -13.53 -24.17 46.57
#